data_AF-A0AAJ0L9M5-F1
#
_entry.id   AF-A0AAJ0L9M5-F1
#
_cell.length_a   1.000
_cell.length_b   1.000
_cell.length_c   1.000
_cell.angle_alpha   90.00
_cell.angle_beta   90.00
_cell.angle_gamma   90.00
#
_symmetry.space_group_name_H-M   'P 1'
#
loop_
_entity.id
_entity.type
_entity.pdbx_description
1 polymer ?
#
loop_
_entity_poly.entity_id
_entity_poly.type
_entity_poly.pdbx_seq_one_letter_code
_entity_poly.pdbx_strand_id
1 'polypeptide(L)' 'MTTFIVGIDFPIEEKSKSNRRMERILCAPGDVVKPRLEPTKSFDYNALADFSKWGLQRGYVGPDLAPRATICSIASSEIA' A
#
# COMPACT_ATOMS: atom_id res chain seq x y z
N MET A 1 -14.35 -3.63 -7.53
CA MET A 1 -14.39 -3.30 -6.08
C MET A 1 -13.24 -2.35 -5.82
N THR A 2 -13.45 -1.28 -5.07
CA THR A 2 -12.44 -0.22 -4.86
C THR A 2 -12.15 -0.08 -3.36
N THR A 3 -10.88 0.08 -3.01
CA THR A 3 -10.40 0.27 -1.63
C THR A 3 -9.42 1.44 -1.59
N PHE A 4 -9.14 1.93 -0.38
CA PHE A 4 -8.16 2.99 -0.15
C PHE A 4 -6.89 2.42 0.49
N ILE A 5 -5.76 3.08 0.21
CA ILE A 5 -4.48 2.79 0.85
C ILE A 5 -4.29 3.79 2.00
N VAL A 6 -4.08 3.27 3.21
CA VAL A 6 -3.84 4.04 4.43
C VAL A 6 -2.38 3.95 4.86
N GLY A 7 -1.94 4.86 5.73
CA GLY A 7 -0.62 4.78 6.34
C GLY A 7 0.53 5.36 5.50
N ILE A 8 0.23 6.10 4.43
CA ILE A 8 1.25 6.67 3.53
C ILE A 8 2.09 7.78 4.15
N ASP A 9 1.52 8.50 5.13
CA ASP A 9 2.22 9.56 5.84
C ASP A 9 3.09 9.04 7.00
N PHE A 10 2.99 7.74 7.31
CA PHE A 10 3.82 7.12 8.33
C PHE A 10 5.16 6.69 7.75
N PRO A 11 6.26 6.83 8.52
CA PRO A 11 7.57 6.40 8.07
C PRO A 11 7.59 4.90 7.77
N ILE A 12 8.43 4.49 6.81
CA ILE A 12 8.72 3.08 6.57
C ILE A 12 9.54 2.59 7.77
N GLU A 13 9.15 1.46 8.37
CA GLU A 13 9.92 0.85 9.46
C GLU A 13 11.30 0.36 8.99
N GLU A 14 11.46 0.11 7.69
CA GLU A 14 12.71 -0.32 7.07
C GLU A 14 13.69 0.84 6.85
N LYS A 15 14.99 0.57 7.03
CA LYS A 15 16.13 1.52 6.99
C LYS A 15 16.29 2.33 5.70
N SER A 16 15.48 2.04 4.66
CA SER A 16 15.38 2.89 3.49
C SER A 16 14.76 4.22 3.91
N LYS A 17 15.56 5.28 4.03
CA LYS A 17 15.10 6.66 4.27
C LYS A 17 14.16 7.21 3.16
N SER A 18 13.64 6.36 2.27
CA SER A 18 12.69 6.74 1.23
C SER A 18 11.34 7.11 1.84
N ASN A 19 10.80 8.24 1.42
CA ASN A 19 9.50 8.70 1.89
C ASN A 19 8.40 8.06 1.01
N ARG A 20 7.40 7.39 1.60
CA ARG A 20 6.31 6.71 0.88
C ARG A 20 5.54 7.66 -0.06
N ARG A 21 5.56 8.96 0.22
CA ARG A 21 5.03 10.02 -0.66
C ARG A 21 5.72 10.07 -2.02
N MET A 22 7.03 9.79 -2.11
CA MET A 22 7.73 9.76 -3.39
C MET A 22 7.18 8.65 -4.29
N GLU A 23 6.97 7.46 -3.74
CA GLU A 23 6.37 6.35 -4.48
C GLU A 23 4.94 6.63 -4.93
N ARG A 24 4.17 7.39 -4.15
CA ARG A 24 2.84 7.84 -4.56
C ARG A 24 2.90 8.70 -5.82
N ILE A 25 3.88 9.61 -5.90
CA ILE A 25 4.08 10.49 -7.06
C ILE A 25 4.53 9.67 -8.28
N LEU A 26 5.35 8.64 -8.07
CA LEU A 26 5.89 7.81 -9.15
C LEU A 26 4.88 6.81 -9.73
N CYS A 27 3.89 6.39 -8.95
CA CYS A 27 2.88 5.44 -9.42
C CYS A 27 1.74 6.15 -10.14
N ALA A 28 1.54 5.83 -11.41
CA ALA A 28 0.44 6.37 -12.21
C ALA A 28 -0.86 5.58 -11.99
N PRO A 29 -2.04 6.20 -12.19
CA PRO A 29 -3.28 5.46 -12.33
C PRO A 29 -3.15 4.34 -13.37
N GLY A 30 -3.66 3.15 -13.06
CA GLY A 30 -3.51 1.94 -13.86
C GLY A 30 -2.25 1.12 -13.57
N ASP A 31 -1.25 1.66 -12.84
CA ASP A 31 -0.11 0.84 -12.40
C ASP A 31 -0.60 -0.32 -11.52
N VAL A 32 -0.08 -1.51 -11.83
CA VAL A 32 -0.36 -2.73 -11.06
C VAL A 32 0.40 -2.68 -9.75
N VAL A 33 -0.30 -2.99 -8.68
CA VAL A 33 0.25 -3.05 -7.32
C VAL A 33 0.01 -4.44 -6.74
N LYS A 34 0.96 -4.88 -5.92
CA LYS A 34 0.95 -6.24 -5.37
C LYS A 34 0.81 -6.16 -3.85
N PRO A 35 -0.42 -6.29 -3.32
CA PRO A 35 -0.60 -6.37 -1.88
C PRO A 35 0.01 -7.67 -1.34
N ARG A 36 0.62 -7.60 -0.15
CA ARG A 36 1.23 -8.74 0.54
C ARG A 36 0.71 -8.82 1.97
N LEU A 37 0.37 -10.02 2.43
CA LEU A 37 -0.06 -10.25 3.80
C LEU A 37 1.14 -10.15 4.76
N GLU A 38 0.93 -9.46 5.89
CA GLU A 38 1.87 -9.36 6.99
C GLU A 38 1.28 -9.99 8.27
N PRO A 39 1.16 -11.33 8.35
CA PRO A 39 0.55 -12.02 9.48
C PRO A 39 1.37 -11.93 10.78
N THR A 40 2.58 -11.37 10.72
CA THR A 40 3.45 -11.19 11.88
C THR A 40 3.24 -9.85 12.58
N LYS A 41 2.37 -8.97 12.05
CA LYS A 41 2.05 -7.68 12.68
C LYS A 41 1.24 -7.89 13.95
N SER A 42 1.69 -7.26 15.04
CA SER A 42 1.06 -7.38 16.37
C SER A 42 -0.31 -6.72 16.48
N PHE A 43 -0.64 -5.80 15.56
CA PHE A 43 -1.89 -5.01 15.61
C PHE A 43 -3.00 -5.58 14.71
N ASP A 44 -2.64 -6.18 13.58
CA ASP A 44 -3.60 -6.74 12.62
C ASP A 44 -2.94 -7.90 11.84
N TYR A 45 -3.42 -9.12 12.10
CA TYR A 45 -2.97 -10.35 11.46
C TYR A 45 -3.39 -10.46 9.99
N ASN A 46 -4.37 -9.67 9.56
CA ASN A 46 -4.86 -9.63 8.19
C ASN A 46 -4.29 -8.43 7.42
N ALA A 47 -3.34 -7.68 8.00
CA ALA A 47 -2.75 -6.50 7.37
C ALA A 47 -2.21 -6.85 5.97
N LEU A 48 -2.69 -6.13 4.96
CA LEU A 48 -2.24 -6.22 3.58
C LEU A 48 -1.41 -4.99 3.24
N ALA A 49 -0.08 -5.15 3.20
CA ALA A 49 0.84 -4.12 2.79
C ALA A 49 0.82 -3.95 1.26
N ASP A 50 0.62 -2.72 0.79
CA ASP A 50 0.62 -2.37 -0.64
C ASP A 50 2.03 -2.03 -1.13
N PHE A 51 2.49 -2.76 -2.14
CA PHE A 51 3.80 -2.57 -2.75
C PHE A 51 3.68 -2.02 -4.18
N SER A 52 4.52 -1.03 -4.48
CA SER A 52 4.68 -0.51 -5.84
C SER A 52 5.35 -1.54 -6.76
N LYS A 53 5.36 -1.25 -8.07
CA LYS A 53 6.08 -2.07 -9.08
C LYS A 53 7.59 -2.14 -8.84
N TRP A 54 8.15 -1.19 -8.10
CA TRP A 54 9.56 -1.17 -7.71
C TRP A 54 9.84 -1.90 -6.39
N GLY A 55 8.80 -2.47 -5.77
CA GLY A 55 8.93 -3.25 -4.54
C GLY A 55 9.02 -2.42 -3.27
N LEU A 56 8.66 -1.13 -3.32
CA LEU A 56 8.62 -0.27 -2.14
C LEU A 56 7.21 -0.23 -1.53
N GLN A 57 7.12 -0.35 -0.22
CA GLN A 57 5.86 -0.33 0.52
C GLN A 57 5.28 1.08 0.59
N ARG A 58 4.04 1.26 0.16
CA ARG A 58 3.34 2.55 0.13
C ARG A 58 2.34 2.73 1.26
N GLY A 59 1.88 1.64 1.87
CA GLY A 59 0.91 1.67 2.95
C GLY A 59 0.23 0.33 3.13
N TYR A 60 -0.97 0.35 3.68
CA TYR A 60 -1.81 -0.84 3.87
C TYR A 60 -3.17 -0.65 3.21
N VAL A 61 -3.76 -1.75 2.74
CA VAL A 61 -5.15 -1.78 2.30
C VAL A 61 -6.07 -1.52 3.49
N GLY A 62 -7.12 -0.72 3.29
CA GLY A 62 -8.12 -0.47 4.33
C GLY A 62 -8.68 -1.76 4.95
N PRO A 63 -8.91 -1.79 6.28
CA PRO A 63 -9.22 -3.00 7.04
C PRO A 63 -10.51 -3.69 6.56
N ASP A 64 -11.46 -2.93 6.02
CA ASP A 64 -12.75 -3.45 5.54
C ASP A 64 -12.63 -4.43 4.36
N LEU A 65 -11.48 -4.43 3.66
CA LEU A 65 -11.26 -5.21 2.45
C LEU A 65 -10.05 -6.14 2.53
N ALA A 66 -9.30 -6.12 3.63
CA ALA A 66 -8.31 -7.14 3.91
C ALA A 66 -9.00 -8.42 4.46
N PRO A 67 -8.61 -9.65 4.03
CA PRO A 67 -7.55 -10.00 3.10
C PRO A 67 -8.04 -10.23 1.65
N ARG A 68 -9.23 -9.74 1.27
CA ARG A 68 -9.88 -10.04 -0.03
C ARG A 68 -9.17 -9.44 -1.25
N ALA A 69 -8.21 -8.53 -1.06
CA ALA A 69 -7.47 -7.90 -2.14
C ALA A 69 -6.22 -8.72 -2.53
N THR A 70 -6.26 -9.39 -3.69
CA THR A 70 -5.15 -10.23 -4.20
C THR A 70 -4.28 -9.50 -5.24
N ILE A 71 -4.90 -8.77 -6.17
CA ILE A 71 -4.23 -7.95 -7.19
C ILE A 71 -5.05 -6.68 -7.35
N CYS A 72 -4.40 -5.52 -7.30
CA CYS A 72 -5.06 -4.24 -7.46
C CYS A 72 -4.34 -3.37 -8.50
N SER A 73 -5.07 -2.39 -9.02
CA SER A 73 -4.55 -1.32 -9.87
C SER A 73 -4.96 0.02 -9.26
N ILE A 74 -4.13 1.04 -9.41
CA ILE A 74 -4.42 2.38 -8.87
C ILE A 74 -5.57 3.00 -9.67
N ALA A 75 -6.70 3.29 -9.01
CA ALA A 75 -7.91 3.76 -9.69
C ALA A 75 -7.86 5.25 -10.05
N SER A 76 -7.32 6.10 -9.17
CA SER A 76 -7.01 7.53 -9.41
C SER A 76 -6.09 8.03 -8.30
N SER A 77 -5.02 8.75 -8.65
CA SER A 77 -4.17 9.44 -7.69
C SER A 77 -4.76 10.81 -7.38
N GLU A 78 -5.93 10.87 -6.74
CA GLU A 78 -6.42 12.17 -6.26
C GLU A 78 -5.53 12.64 -5.11
N ILE A 79 -4.97 13.84 -5.31
CA ILE A 79 -4.23 14.60 -4.32
C ILE A 79 -5.29 15.18 -3.39
N ALA A 80 -5.36 14.66 -2.17
CA ALA A 80 -5.97 15.33 -1.04
C ALA A 80 -4.83 15.70 -0.09
#